data_AF-A0A5C7J3Y9-F1
#
_entry.id   AF-A0A5C7J3Y9-F1
#
_cell.length_a   1.000
_cell.length_b   1.000
_cell.length_c   1.000
_cell.angle_alpha   90.00
_cell.angle_beta   90.00
_cell.angle_gamma   90.00
#
_symmetry.space_group_name_H-M   'P 1'
#
loop_
_entity.id
_entity.type
_entity.pdbx_description
1 polymer ?
#
loop_
_entity_poly.entity_id
_entity_poly.type
_entity_poly.pdbx_seq_one_letter_code
_entity_poly.pdbx_strand_id
1 'polypeptide(L)'
;MNTTQLLDLILTFSKKKGCTFIRIADYRNAEGELSDVTVNIGISMANAKAKDIETLEAMNVRDLFKEREDVTFDLLETARQELLSALKAPNKAMSEAQIDAYSHICKGVKVHNETNELHIYGFKIDGTKAIKEKGDYKADTRKPLTKAKDLIRKGLKSPHYRQYKLSALGSVKFKGNTITLTQESEVLS
;
A
#
# COMPACT_ATOMS: atom_id res chain seq x y z
N MET A 1 -17.57 -14.25 -7.01
CA MET A 1 -16.93 -14.38 -5.68
C MET A 1 -18.00 -14.85 -4.71
N ASN A 2 -17.76 -15.93 -3.97
CA ASN A 2 -18.77 -16.52 -3.10
C ASN A 2 -19.09 -15.59 -1.92
N THR A 3 -20.38 -15.24 -1.74
CA THR A 3 -20.86 -14.32 -0.70
C THR A 3 -20.47 -14.78 0.72
N THR A 4 -20.42 -16.08 0.96
CA THR A 4 -20.04 -16.68 2.25
C THR A 4 -18.58 -16.39 2.60
N GLN A 5 -17.67 -16.56 1.64
CA GLN A 5 -16.23 -16.29 1.83
C GLN A 5 -15.95 -14.81 2.13
N LEU A 6 -16.72 -13.91 1.50
CA LEU A 6 -16.64 -12.48 1.75
C LEU A 6 -17.11 -12.13 3.16
N LEU A 7 -18.25 -12.70 3.58
CA LEU A 7 -18.81 -12.47 4.90
C LEU A 7 -17.86 -12.97 6.00
N ASP A 8 -17.26 -14.14 5.80
CA ASP A 8 -16.27 -14.71 6.72
C ASP A 8 -15.03 -13.83 6.86
N LEU A 9 -14.54 -13.26 5.75
CA LEU A 9 -13.42 -12.31 5.79
C LEU A 9 -13.79 -11.06 6.61
N ILE A 10 -14.93 -10.45 6.32
CA ILE A 10 -15.39 -9.25 7.02
C ILE A 10 -15.63 -9.52 8.50
N LEU A 11 -16.27 -10.64 8.86
CA LEU A 11 -16.50 -11.06 10.24
C LEU A 11 -15.19 -11.33 10.98
N THR A 12 -14.22 -11.95 10.31
CA THR A 12 -12.90 -12.23 10.89
C THR A 12 -12.16 -10.94 11.21
N PHE A 13 -12.21 -9.97 10.30
CA PHE A 13 -11.51 -8.68 10.45
C PHE A 13 -12.24 -7.76 11.44
N SER A 14 -13.57 -7.73 11.45
CA SER A 14 -14.36 -6.90 12.36
C SER A 14 -14.21 -7.32 13.83
N LYS A 15 -14.07 -8.61 14.09
CA LYS A 15 -13.82 -9.16 15.44
C LYS A 15 -12.41 -8.86 15.97
N LYS A 16 -11.50 -8.32 15.15
CA LYS A 16 -10.12 -8.05 15.59
C LYS A 16 -9.99 -6.76 16.38
N LYS A 17 -9.23 -6.86 17.47
CA LYS A 17 -8.70 -5.73 18.23
C LYS A 17 -7.22 -5.55 17.88
N GLY A 18 -6.81 -4.32 17.60
CA GLY A 18 -5.42 -3.95 17.34
C GLY A 18 -4.94 -4.17 15.91
N CYS A 19 -3.62 -4.17 15.73
CA CYS A 19 -2.96 -4.41 14.45
C CYS A 19 -2.70 -5.91 14.25
N THR A 20 -2.72 -6.42 13.03
CA THR A 20 -2.38 -7.82 12.75
C THR A 20 -1.80 -8.01 11.36
N PHE A 21 -0.89 -8.97 11.23
CA PHE A 21 -0.33 -9.40 9.95
C PHE A 21 -1.26 -10.37 9.24
N ILE A 22 -1.52 -10.11 7.97
CA ILE A 22 -2.17 -11.00 7.02
C ILE A 22 -1.20 -11.31 5.89
N ARG A 23 -1.31 -12.50 5.32
CA ARG A 23 -0.65 -12.82 4.05
C ARG A 23 -1.71 -12.79 2.95
N ILE A 24 -1.48 -11.92 1.99
CA ILE A 24 -2.16 -11.89 0.72
C ILE A 24 -1.40 -12.84 -0.21
N ALA A 25 -2.10 -13.78 -0.81
CA ALA A 25 -1.53 -14.72 -1.77
C ALA A 25 -2.18 -14.58 -3.14
N ASP A 26 -1.37 -14.81 -4.17
CA ASP A 26 -1.79 -14.79 -5.58
C ASP A 26 -2.44 -13.46 -5.97
N TYR A 27 -1.84 -12.35 -5.56
CA TYR A 27 -2.29 -11.03 -5.97
C TYR A 27 -1.73 -10.70 -7.35
N ARG A 28 -2.63 -10.39 -8.30
CA ARG A 28 -2.24 -9.89 -9.62
C ARG A 28 -2.36 -8.36 -9.66
N ASN A 29 -1.25 -7.67 -9.93
CA ASN A 29 -1.26 -6.22 -10.09
C ASN A 29 -1.64 -5.79 -11.53
N ALA A 30 -1.77 -4.48 -11.76
CA ALA A 30 -2.13 -3.94 -13.07
C ALA A 30 -1.09 -4.22 -14.18
N GLU A 31 0.17 -4.44 -13.80
CA GLU A 31 1.27 -4.78 -14.72
C GLU A 31 1.35 -6.30 -14.98
N GLY A 32 0.37 -7.08 -14.50
CA GLY A 32 0.30 -8.53 -14.68
C GLY A 32 1.17 -9.34 -13.71
N GLU A 33 1.90 -8.71 -12.79
CA GLU A 33 2.74 -9.42 -11.83
C GLU A 33 1.89 -10.19 -10.81
N LEU A 34 2.20 -11.49 -10.64
CA LEU A 34 1.60 -12.34 -9.63
C LEU A 34 2.54 -12.44 -8.42
N SER A 35 2.07 -12.03 -7.23
CA SER A 35 2.89 -12.09 -6.03
C SER A 35 2.10 -12.36 -4.74
N ASP A 36 2.81 -12.90 -3.76
CA ASP A 36 2.36 -12.95 -2.37
C ASP A 36 2.98 -11.80 -1.59
N VAL A 37 2.24 -11.20 -0.67
CA VAL A 37 2.74 -10.12 0.21
C VAL A 37 2.19 -10.24 1.62
N THR A 38 2.97 -9.81 2.61
CA THR A 38 2.47 -9.64 3.98
C THR A 38 2.11 -8.18 4.22
N VAL A 39 0.91 -7.99 4.78
CA VAL A 39 0.37 -6.66 5.10
C VAL A 39 -0.03 -6.64 6.57
N ASN A 40 0.29 -5.55 7.26
CA ASN A 40 -0.17 -5.30 8.61
C ASN A 40 -1.40 -4.37 8.57
N ILE A 41 -2.56 -4.93 8.92
CA ILE A 41 -3.85 -4.24 8.93
C ILE A 41 -4.11 -3.61 10.30
N GLY A 42 -4.95 -2.58 10.34
CA GLY A 42 -5.32 -1.88 11.58
C GLY A 42 -4.33 -0.81 12.03
N ILE A 43 -3.27 -0.53 11.24
CA ILE A 43 -2.35 0.58 11.49
C ILE A 43 -3.01 1.92 11.14
N SER A 44 -2.83 2.90 12.03
CA SER A 44 -3.21 4.30 11.81
C SER A 44 -2.29 4.96 10.77
N MET A 45 -2.87 5.33 9.63
CA MET A 45 -2.17 6.13 8.61
C MET A 45 -1.81 7.53 9.14
N ALA A 46 -2.64 8.10 10.02
CA ALA A 46 -2.35 9.39 10.66
C ALA A 46 -1.06 9.31 11.50
N ASN A 47 -0.90 8.25 12.29
CA ASN A 47 0.31 8.06 13.10
C ASN A 47 1.55 7.81 12.22
N ALA A 48 1.38 7.13 11.08
CA ALA A 48 2.46 6.95 10.12
C ALA A 48 2.88 8.29 9.50
N LYS A 49 1.93 9.16 9.13
CA LYS A 49 2.22 10.51 8.62
C LYS A 49 2.93 11.38 9.66
N ALA A 50 2.50 11.34 10.92
CA ALA A 50 3.15 12.09 12.00
C ALA A 50 4.62 11.67 12.16
N LYS A 51 4.89 10.36 12.19
CA LYS A 51 6.27 9.84 12.25
C LYS A 51 7.09 10.19 11.01
N ASP A 52 6.47 10.26 9.83
CA ASP A 52 7.18 10.66 8.62
C ASP A 52 7.60 12.13 8.66
N ILE A 53 6.77 13.01 9.24
CA ILE A 53 7.13 14.42 9.47
C ILE A 53 8.35 14.49 10.39
N GLU A 54 8.31 13.81 11.55
CA GLU A 54 9.44 13.74 12.49
C GLU A 54 10.70 13.20 11.81
N THR A 55 10.55 12.14 11.00
CA THR A 55 11.66 11.53 10.25
C THR A 55 12.26 12.51 9.25
N LEU A 56 11.45 13.24 8.50
CA LEU A 56 11.92 14.23 7.51
C LEU A 56 12.54 15.47 8.15
N GLU A 57 12.07 15.88 9.34
CA GLU A 57 12.65 16.99 10.10
C GLU A 57 14.02 16.64 10.66
N ALA A 58 14.20 15.40 11.16
CA ALA A 58 15.47 14.93 11.70
C ALA A 58 16.43 14.37 10.63
N MET A 59 15.99 14.18 9.39
CA MET A 59 16.77 13.53 8.34
C MET A 59 17.94 14.41 7.87
N ASN A 60 19.16 13.86 7.96
CA ASN A 60 20.32 14.39 7.26
C ASN A 60 20.43 13.72 5.88
N VAL A 61 20.16 14.49 4.81
CA VAL A 61 20.19 13.93 3.45
C VAL A 61 21.59 13.53 2.98
N ARG A 62 22.66 13.95 3.67
CA ARG A 62 24.03 13.50 3.39
C ARG A 62 24.19 11.99 3.60
N ASP A 63 23.48 11.41 4.56
CA ASP A 63 23.56 9.96 4.84
C ASP A 63 22.97 9.12 3.69
N LEU A 64 22.12 9.74 2.87
CA LEU A 64 21.53 9.14 1.67
C LEU A 64 22.35 9.41 0.41
N PHE A 65 23.25 10.38 0.46
CA PHE A 65 24.13 10.73 -0.65
C PHE A 65 25.22 9.66 -0.78
N LYS A 66 25.06 8.78 -1.77
CA LYS A 66 26.00 7.69 -2.07
C LYS A 66 26.70 7.90 -3.41
N GLU A 67 27.05 9.15 -3.73
CA GLU A 67 27.71 9.51 -5.01
C GLU A 67 27.02 8.87 -6.22
N ARG A 68 25.70 8.98 -6.31
CA ARG A 68 24.96 8.44 -7.46
C ARG A 68 24.96 9.47 -8.57
N GLU A 69 25.32 9.04 -9.78
CA GLU A 69 25.35 9.91 -10.96
C GLU A 69 23.99 10.60 -11.25
N ASP A 70 22.89 9.99 -10.80
CA ASP A 70 21.53 10.44 -11.11
C ASP A 70 20.89 11.35 -10.05
N VAL A 71 21.53 11.54 -8.88
CA VAL A 71 20.96 12.30 -7.76
C VAL A 71 22.04 13.12 -7.04
N THR A 72 21.93 14.45 -7.13
CA THR A 72 22.79 15.38 -6.40
C THR A 72 22.28 15.65 -4.99
N PHE A 73 23.16 16.16 -4.13
CA PHE A 73 22.81 16.61 -2.77
C PHE A 73 21.67 17.65 -2.79
N ASP A 74 21.76 18.67 -3.66
CA ASP A 74 20.75 19.74 -3.75
C ASP A 74 19.37 19.20 -4.15
N LEU A 75 19.34 18.18 -5.01
CA LEU A 75 18.10 17.49 -5.38
C LEU A 75 17.50 16.72 -4.22
N LEU A 76 18.32 16.09 -3.36
CA LEU A 76 17.84 15.40 -2.16
C LEU A 76 17.28 16.38 -1.14
N GLU A 77 17.93 17.53 -0.94
CA GLU A 77 17.44 18.53 0.00
C GLU A 77 16.14 19.18 -0.47
N THR A 78 16.05 19.50 -1.77
CA THR A 78 14.81 19.98 -2.39
C THR A 78 13.71 18.92 -2.29
N ALA A 79 14.02 17.66 -2.56
CA ALA A 79 13.07 16.56 -2.42
C ALA A 79 12.56 16.41 -0.98
N ARG A 80 13.44 16.52 0.04
CA ARG A 80 13.09 16.46 1.46
C ARG A 80 12.13 17.60 1.82
N GLN A 81 12.45 18.82 1.45
CA GLN A 81 11.64 20.01 1.74
C GLN A 81 10.25 19.93 1.08
N GLU A 82 10.19 19.51 -0.19
CA GLU A 82 8.92 19.35 -0.90
C GLU A 82 8.05 18.24 -0.29
N LEU A 83 8.64 17.12 0.13
CA LEU A 83 7.91 16.05 0.83
C LEU A 83 7.39 16.51 2.19
N LEU A 84 8.20 17.23 2.96
CA LEU A 84 7.82 17.77 4.27
C LEU A 84 6.68 18.78 4.14
N SER A 85 6.79 19.71 3.19
CA SER A 85 5.75 20.70 2.90
C SER A 85 4.43 20.02 2.51
N ALA A 86 4.49 19.01 1.63
CA ALA A 86 3.32 18.25 1.22
C ALA A 86 2.63 17.48 2.37
N LEU A 87 3.40 17.03 3.38
CA LEU A 87 2.83 16.37 4.56
C LEU A 87 2.23 17.34 5.58
N LYS A 88 2.83 18.52 5.76
CA LYS A 88 2.35 19.56 6.69
C LYS A 88 1.14 20.32 6.17
N ALA A 89 1.13 20.63 4.88
CA ALA A 89 0.08 21.39 4.22
C ALA A 89 -0.50 20.57 3.04
N PRO A 90 -1.20 19.45 3.31
CA PRO A 90 -1.82 18.67 2.26
C PRO A 90 -2.90 19.50 1.56
N ASN A 91 -3.06 19.29 0.25
CA ASN A 91 -4.16 19.87 -0.49
C ASN A 91 -5.49 19.32 0.06
N LYS A 92 -6.24 20.18 0.76
CA LYS A 92 -7.47 19.81 1.48
C LYS A 92 -8.52 19.18 0.55
N ALA A 93 -8.77 19.78 -0.62
CA ALA A 93 -9.75 19.29 -1.58
C ALA A 93 -9.40 17.87 -2.09
N MET A 94 -8.12 17.62 -2.36
CA MET A 94 -7.65 16.29 -2.76
C MET A 94 -7.74 15.28 -1.62
N SER A 95 -7.47 15.72 -0.39
CA SER A 95 -7.59 14.85 0.79
C SER A 95 -9.03 14.45 1.08
N GLU A 96 -9.97 15.39 0.97
CA GLU A 96 -11.41 15.15 1.15
C GLU A 96 -11.93 14.20 0.08
N ALA A 97 -11.62 14.45 -1.20
CA ALA A 97 -12.01 13.56 -2.30
C ALA A 97 -11.51 12.12 -2.12
N GLN A 98 -10.30 11.93 -1.56
CA GLN A 98 -9.77 10.58 -1.28
C GLN A 98 -10.47 9.88 -0.11
N ILE A 99 -10.95 10.64 0.88
CA ILE A 99 -11.73 10.10 2.00
C ILE A 99 -13.11 9.70 1.48
N ASP A 100 -13.75 10.57 0.70
CA ASP A 100 -15.11 10.36 0.19
C ASP A 100 -15.19 9.27 -0.89
N ALA A 101 -14.08 8.95 -1.56
CA ALA A 101 -14.02 7.84 -2.51
C ALA A 101 -14.15 6.45 -1.85
N TYR A 102 -13.92 6.34 -0.53
CA TYR A 102 -13.90 5.04 0.16
C TYR A 102 -14.65 5.03 1.49
N SER A 103 -15.54 4.04 1.65
CA SER A 103 -16.18 3.77 2.93
C SER A 103 -15.47 2.64 3.67
N HIS A 104 -15.14 2.85 4.94
CA HIS A 104 -14.52 1.83 5.79
C HIS A 104 -15.56 0.86 6.33
N ILE A 105 -15.44 -0.43 6.00
CA ILE A 105 -16.33 -1.49 6.53
C ILE A 105 -15.82 -1.94 7.90
N CYS A 106 -14.52 -2.24 7.98
CA CYS A 106 -13.86 -2.62 9.22
C CYS A 106 -12.36 -2.30 9.13
N LYS A 107 -11.61 -2.56 10.22
CA LYS A 107 -10.15 -2.35 10.22
C LYS A 107 -9.47 -3.23 9.18
N GLY A 108 -8.97 -2.61 8.12
CA GLY A 108 -8.26 -3.29 7.05
C GLY A 108 -9.12 -3.67 5.83
N VAL A 109 -10.44 -3.41 5.84
CA VAL A 109 -11.30 -3.56 4.65
C VAL A 109 -12.11 -2.27 4.40
N LYS A 110 -12.05 -1.79 3.17
CA LYS A 110 -12.84 -0.64 2.71
C LYS A 110 -13.46 -0.94 1.34
N VAL A 111 -14.52 -0.24 1.00
CA VAL A 111 -15.18 -0.31 -0.30
C VAL A 111 -14.96 0.99 -1.06
N HIS A 112 -14.74 0.90 -2.36
CA HIS A 112 -14.73 2.06 -3.25
C HIS A 112 -16.17 2.42 -3.60
N ASN A 113 -16.59 3.64 -3.33
CA ASN A 113 -18.00 4.03 -3.38
C ASN A 113 -18.57 4.03 -4.80
N GLU A 114 -17.77 4.30 -5.83
CA GLU A 114 -18.24 4.34 -7.22
C GLU A 114 -18.25 2.96 -7.89
N THR A 115 -17.21 2.16 -7.67
CA THR A 115 -17.06 0.85 -8.34
C THR A 115 -17.61 -0.31 -7.52
N ASN A 116 -17.96 -0.06 -6.25
CA ASN A 116 -18.31 -1.08 -5.26
C ASN A 116 -17.24 -2.17 -5.08
N GLU A 117 -16.00 -1.92 -5.51
CA GLU A 117 -14.89 -2.85 -5.32
C GLU A 117 -14.43 -2.84 -3.86
N LEU A 118 -14.25 -4.02 -3.28
CA LEU A 118 -13.65 -4.12 -1.95
C LEU A 118 -12.12 -4.12 -2.05
N HIS A 119 -11.49 -3.47 -1.07
CA HIS A 119 -10.05 -3.41 -0.92
C HIS A 119 -9.61 -3.79 0.48
N ILE A 120 -8.60 -4.66 0.56
CA ILE A 120 -7.80 -4.83 1.77
C ILE A 120 -6.79 -3.69 1.83
N TYR A 121 -6.70 -3.00 2.95
CA TYR A 121 -5.78 -1.87 3.10
C TYR A 121 -4.93 -2.01 4.37
N GLY A 122 -3.65 -1.64 4.27
CA GLY A 122 -2.73 -1.71 5.39
C GLY A 122 -1.28 -1.41 5.01
N PHE A 123 -0.39 -1.62 5.97
CA PHE A 123 1.03 -1.37 5.80
C PHE A 123 1.72 -2.61 5.20
N LYS A 124 2.26 -2.49 4.00
CA LYS A 124 3.04 -3.56 3.37
C LYS A 124 4.35 -3.76 4.14
N ILE A 125 4.70 -5.02 4.43
CA ILE A 125 5.98 -5.35 5.06
C ILE A 125 7.05 -5.56 3.99
N ASP A 126 8.12 -4.76 4.07
CA ASP A 126 9.26 -4.88 3.18
C ASP A 126 9.93 -6.25 3.30
N GLY A 127 10.47 -6.75 2.18
CA GLY A 127 11.10 -8.07 2.11
C GLY A 127 10.15 -9.28 2.08
N THR A 128 8.85 -9.08 2.27
CA THR A 128 7.88 -10.21 2.29
C THR A 128 7.25 -10.53 0.93
N LYS A 129 7.51 -9.69 -0.07
CA LYS A 129 6.96 -9.86 -1.42
C LYS A 129 7.66 -11.03 -2.11
N ALA A 130 6.92 -12.10 -2.38
CA ALA A 130 7.38 -13.23 -3.17
C ALA A 130 6.74 -13.15 -4.56
N ILE A 131 7.54 -12.90 -5.59
CA ILE A 131 7.09 -12.81 -6.98
C ILE A 131 7.01 -14.23 -7.55
N LYS A 132 5.82 -14.61 -8.03
CA LYS A 132 5.58 -15.89 -8.72
C LYS A 132 5.68 -15.72 -10.23
N GLU A 133 5.09 -14.65 -10.76
CA GLU A 133 5.18 -14.26 -12.17
C GLU A 133 5.61 -12.80 -12.26
N LYS A 134 6.62 -12.51 -13.07
CA LYS A 134 7.05 -11.12 -13.30
C LYS A 134 6.03 -10.42 -14.20
N GLY A 135 5.67 -9.19 -13.82
CA GLY A 135 4.90 -8.30 -14.69
C GLY A 135 5.77 -7.62 -15.74
N ASP A 136 5.11 -6.97 -16.69
CA ASP A 136 5.78 -6.15 -17.71
C ASP A 136 5.91 -4.71 -17.22
N TYR A 137 7.14 -4.27 -16.97
CA TYR A 137 7.42 -2.96 -16.39
C TYR A 137 8.11 -2.06 -17.42
N LYS A 138 7.50 -0.88 -17.68
CA LYS A 138 8.09 0.15 -18.54
C LYS A 138 9.43 0.65 -17.99
N ALA A 139 10.32 1.05 -18.89
CA ALA A 139 11.60 1.66 -18.54
C ALA A 139 11.42 2.92 -17.68
N ASP A 140 12.32 3.11 -16.71
CA ASP A 140 12.26 4.24 -15.77
C ASP A 140 12.77 5.54 -16.41
N THR A 141 11.85 6.29 -17.02
CA THR A 141 12.10 7.61 -17.64
C THR A 141 11.84 8.77 -16.68
N ARG A 142 11.71 8.52 -15.38
CA ARG A 142 11.32 9.54 -14.41
C ARG A 142 12.42 10.56 -14.17
N LYS A 143 12.01 11.80 -13.88
CA LYS A 143 12.90 12.94 -13.62
C LYS A 143 13.81 12.68 -12.41
N PRO A 144 15.04 13.25 -12.37
CA PRO A 144 15.96 13.12 -11.25
C PRO A 144 15.35 13.48 -9.88
N LEU A 145 14.56 14.56 -9.81
CA LEU A 145 13.85 14.95 -8.59
C LEU A 145 12.87 13.88 -8.10
N THR A 146 12.18 13.19 -9.02
CA THR A 146 11.29 12.08 -8.66
C THR A 146 12.07 10.90 -8.09
N LYS A 147 13.24 10.59 -8.66
CA LYS A 147 14.15 9.55 -8.15
C LYS A 147 14.69 9.90 -6.76
N ALA A 148 15.04 11.17 -6.54
CA ALA A 148 15.46 11.68 -5.23
C ALA A 148 14.34 11.56 -4.17
N LYS A 149 13.10 11.94 -4.52
CA LYS A 149 11.94 11.73 -3.64
C LYS A 149 11.70 10.27 -3.32
N ASP A 150 11.82 9.38 -4.31
CA ASP A 150 11.61 7.95 -4.12
C ASP A 150 12.68 7.31 -3.25
N LEU A 151 13.93 7.79 -3.29
CA LEU A 151 14.96 7.40 -2.33
C LEU A 151 14.55 7.71 -0.90
N ILE A 152 14.12 8.95 -0.64
CA ILE A 152 13.69 9.38 0.69
C ILE A 152 12.47 8.57 1.14
N ARG A 153 11.48 8.37 0.25
CA ARG A 153 10.25 7.62 0.55
C ARG A 153 10.49 6.18 0.99
N LYS A 154 11.59 5.53 0.59
CA LYS A 154 11.91 4.18 1.07
C LYS A 154 12.10 4.12 2.59
N GLY A 155 12.60 5.18 3.19
CA GLY A 155 12.78 5.29 4.65
C GLY A 155 11.52 5.69 5.41
N LEU A 156 10.54 6.28 4.72
CA LEU A 156 9.28 6.72 5.32
C LEU A 156 8.30 5.55 5.50
N LYS A 157 7.29 5.72 6.35
CA LYS A 157 6.27 4.73 6.68
C LYS A 157 5.00 4.89 5.85
N SER A 158 4.46 6.10 5.70
CA SER A 158 3.22 6.31 4.95
C SER A 158 3.27 5.80 3.50
N PRO A 159 4.41 5.87 2.77
CA PRO A 159 4.48 5.36 1.41
C PRO A 159 4.43 3.84 1.32
N HIS A 160 4.43 3.08 2.42
CA HIS A 160 4.23 1.62 2.41
C HIS A 160 2.79 1.21 2.65
N TYR A 161 1.90 2.18 2.89
CA TYR A 161 0.47 1.93 2.97
C TYR A 161 -0.06 1.56 1.58
N ARG A 162 -0.67 0.40 1.45
CA ARG A 162 -1.14 -0.15 0.17
C ARG A 162 -2.58 -0.64 0.30
N GLN A 163 -3.24 -0.68 -0.85
CA GLN A 163 -4.58 -1.18 -1.02
C GLN A 163 -4.53 -2.30 -2.05
N TYR A 164 -5.23 -3.39 -1.79
CA TYR A 164 -5.24 -4.60 -2.61
C TYR A 164 -6.70 -4.92 -2.94
N LYS A 165 -7.02 -4.95 -4.24
CA LYS A 165 -8.37 -5.28 -4.72
C LYS A 165 -8.70 -6.73 -4.40
N LEU A 166 -9.85 -7.00 -3.77
CA LEU A 166 -10.27 -8.37 -3.46
C LEU A 166 -10.45 -9.24 -4.71
N SER A 167 -10.93 -8.63 -5.80
CA SER A 167 -11.15 -9.31 -7.08
C SER A 167 -9.87 -9.87 -7.72
N ALA A 168 -8.71 -9.30 -7.37
CA ALA A 168 -7.41 -9.65 -7.94
C ALA A 168 -6.56 -10.53 -7.00
N LEU A 169 -7.15 -11.08 -5.94
CA LEU A 169 -6.49 -11.93 -4.93
C LEU A 169 -6.97 -13.37 -5.08
N GLY A 170 -6.08 -14.34 -4.92
CA GLY A 170 -6.48 -15.75 -4.81
C GLY A 170 -6.88 -16.16 -3.39
N SER A 171 -6.09 -15.78 -2.38
CA SER A 171 -6.43 -16.10 -0.98
C SER A 171 -5.84 -15.13 0.04
N VAL A 172 -6.43 -15.12 1.23
CA VAL A 172 -5.96 -14.37 2.39
C VAL A 172 -5.72 -15.33 3.54
N LYS A 173 -4.50 -15.38 4.04
CA LYS A 173 -4.13 -16.16 5.23
C LYS A 173 -4.06 -15.27 6.47
N PHE A 174 -4.72 -15.71 7.52
CA PHE A 174 -4.85 -15.02 8.78
C PHE A 174 -4.78 -16.00 9.95
N LYS A 175 -3.76 -15.88 10.82
CA LYS A 175 -3.59 -16.70 12.06
C LYS A 175 -3.85 -18.21 11.86
N GLY A 176 -3.40 -18.79 10.74
CA GLY A 176 -3.58 -20.21 10.41
C GLY A 176 -4.85 -20.51 9.59
N ASN A 177 -5.82 -19.62 9.56
CA ASN A 177 -6.99 -19.74 8.69
C ASN A 177 -6.66 -19.21 7.29
N THR A 178 -7.03 -19.98 6.25
CA THR A 178 -6.93 -19.56 4.86
C THR A 178 -8.33 -19.33 4.33
N ILE A 179 -8.61 -18.10 3.90
CA ILE A 179 -9.84 -17.77 3.18
C ILE A 179 -9.47 -17.71 1.70
N THR A 180 -9.89 -18.73 0.96
CA THR A 180 -9.74 -18.76 -0.50
C THR A 180 -10.85 -17.91 -1.12
N LEU A 181 -10.49 -17.06 -2.06
CA LEU A 181 -11.40 -16.21 -2.82
C LEU A 181 -11.46 -16.80 -4.23
N THR A 182 -12.16 -17.92 -4.40
CA THR A 182 -12.36 -18.52 -5.72
C THR A 182 -13.34 -17.66 -6.53
N GLN A 183 -12.93 -17.28 -7.74
CA GLN A 183 -13.89 -16.91 -8.77
C GLN A 183 -14.50 -18.23 -9.26
N GLU A 184 -15.83 -18.39 -9.12
CA GLU A 184 -16.54 -19.44 -9.85
C GLU A 184 -16.33 -19.15 -11.33
N SER A 185 -15.49 -19.93 -11.99
CA SER A 185 -15.55 -20.10 -13.43
C SER A 185 -16.86 -20.82 -13.71
N GLU A 186 -17.86 -20.11 -14.25
CA GLU A 186 -18.91 -20.77 -15.01
C GLU A 186 -18.22 -21.53 -16.15
N VAL A 187 -18.03 -22.83 -15.93
CA VAL A 187 -17.80 -23.78 -17.01
C VAL A 187 -19.16 -23.92 -17.69
N LEU A 188 -19.45 -23.02 -18.63
CA LEU A 188 -20.50 -23.24 -19.62
C LEU A 188 -19.96 -24.27 -20.61
N SER A 189 -20.22 -25.54 -20.29
CA SER A 189 -20.21 -26.67 -21.21
C SER A 189 -21.37 -26.58 -22.20
#